data_AF-A0A3P7XX72-F1
#
_entry.id   AF-A0A3P7XX72-F1
#
_cell.length_a   1.000
_cell.length_b   1.000
_cell.length_c   1.000
_cell.angle_alpha   90.00
_cell.angle_beta   90.00
_cell.angle_gamma   90.00
#
_symmetry.space_group_name_H-M   'P 1'
#
loop_
_entity.id
_entity.type
_entity.pdbx_description
1 polymer ?
#
loop_
_entity_poly.entity_id
_entity_poly.type
_entity_poly.pdbx_seq_one_letter_code
_entity_poly.pdbx_strand_id
1 'polypeptide(L)' 'MSKLVVNKTIYAKIDRLEGVVHFIAKKVPTEVLNDWSYNTRNLMALINQTTHLINKERMIHGV' A
#
# COMPACT_ATOMS: atom_id res chain seq x y z
N MET A 1 -3.90 -8.14 -25.99
CA MET A 1 -3.76 -7.15 -24.88
C MET A 1 -4.53 -5.86 -25.10
N SER A 2 -4.44 -5.20 -26.28
CA SER A 2 -5.16 -3.93 -26.55
C SER A 2 -6.66 -3.97 -26.28
N LYS A 3 -7.34 -5.07 -26.63
CA LYS A 3 -8.79 -5.25 -26.40
C LYS A 3 -9.19 -5.18 -24.93
N LEU A 4 -8.36 -5.70 -24.01
CA LEU A 4 -8.65 -5.66 -22.57
C LEU A 4 -8.53 -4.25 -21.99
N VAL A 5 -7.57 -3.47 -22.50
CA VAL A 5 -7.37 -2.07 -22.11
C VAL A 5 -8.50 -1.19 -22.66
N VAL A 6 -8.87 -1.38 -23.93
CA VAL A 6 -9.97 -0.64 -24.58
C VAL A 6 -11.32 -0.95 -23.91
N ASN A 7 -11.55 -2.22 -23.55
CA ASN A 7 -12.75 -2.64 -22.83
C ASN A 7 -12.73 -2.24 -21.34
N LYS A 8 -11.71 -1.53 -20.87
CA LYS A 8 -11.50 -1.12 -19.47
C LYS A 8 -11.50 -2.28 -18.46
N THR A 9 -11.28 -3.51 -18.93
CA THR A 9 -11.14 -4.68 -18.05
C THR A 9 -9.85 -4.59 -17.23
N ILE A 10 -8.81 -3.99 -17.80
CA ILE A 10 -7.55 -3.67 -17.11
C ILE A 10 -7.14 -2.23 -17.44
N TYR A 11 -6.47 -1.56 -16.49
CA TYR A 11 -5.73 -0.34 -16.79
C TYR A 11 -4.32 -0.72 -17.23
N ALA A 12 -3.88 -0.20 -18.38
CA ALA A 12 -2.49 -0.28 -18.79
C ALA A 12 -2.14 0.87 -19.73
N LYS A 13 -0.92 1.43 -19.61
CA LYS A 13 -0.33 2.38 -20.55
C LYS A 13 0.84 1.69 -21.25
N ILE A 14 0.77 1.59 -22.58
CA ILE A 14 1.73 0.85 -23.41
C ILE A 14 2.67 1.85 -24.09
N ASP A 15 3.97 1.78 -23.78
CA ASP A 15 5.03 2.42 -24.55
C ASP A 15 5.54 1.45 -25.62
N ARG A 16 5.28 1.75 -26.89
CA ARG A 16 5.63 0.86 -27.99
C ARG A 16 7.06 1.03 -28.47
N LEU A 17 7.67 2.20 -28.26
CA LEU A 17 9.04 2.46 -28.70
C LEU A 17 10.02 1.79 -27.73
N GLU A 18 9.71 1.84 -26.43
CA GLU A 18 10.52 1.18 -25.40
C GLU A 18 10.08 -0.25 -25.09
N GLY A 19 8.90 -0.68 -25.57
CA GLY A 19 8.37 -2.02 -25.33
C GLY A 19 7.88 -2.27 -23.90
N VAL A 20 7.64 -1.20 -23.12
CA VAL A 20 7.26 -1.26 -21.71
C VAL A 20 5.74 -1.09 -21.54
N VAL A 21 5.15 -1.80 -20.58
CA VAL A 21 3.73 -1.66 -20.21
C VAL A 21 3.60 -1.31 -18.74
N HIS A 22 3.00 -0.15 -18.45
CA HIS A 22 2.71 0.30 -17.09
C HIS A 22 1.27 -0.06 -16.71
N PHE A 23 1.10 -0.92 -15.72
CA PHE A 23 -0.23 -1.31 -15.19
C PHE A 23 -0.70 -0.43 -14.03
N ILE A 24 0.17 0.46 -13.55
CA ILE A 24 -0.13 1.36 -12.44
C ILE A 24 -0.56 2.71 -13.02
N ALA A 25 -1.73 3.18 -12.62
CA ALA A 25 -2.16 4.53 -12.92
C ALA A 25 -1.24 5.55 -12.22
N LYS A 26 -0.89 6.62 -12.92
CA LYS A 26 -0.09 7.70 -12.32
C LYS A 26 -0.90 8.31 -11.18
N LYS A 27 -0.45 8.08 -9.95
CA LYS A 27 -1.04 8.68 -8.75
C LYS A 27 -0.85 10.19 -8.78
N VAL A 28 -1.87 10.93 -8.36
CA VAL A 28 -1.72 12.37 -8.11
C VAL A 28 -1.01 12.59 -6.77
N PRO A 29 -0.32 13.73 -6.56
CA PRO A 29 0.44 13.97 -5.33
C PRO A 29 -0.36 13.80 -4.04
N THR A 30 -1.64 14.18 -4.06
CA THR A 30 -2.55 14.01 -2.92
C THR A 30 -2.82 12.54 -2.57
N GLU A 31 -2.96 11.66 -3.56
CA GLU A 31 -3.13 10.22 -3.34
C GLU A 31 -1.87 9.61 -2.70
N VAL A 32 -0.68 10.03 -3.16
CA VAL A 32 0.59 9.57 -2.57
C VAL A 32 0.68 9.99 -1.10
N LEU A 33 0.31 11.22 -0.78
CA LEU A 33 0.31 11.71 0.60
C LEU A 33 -0.74 11.01 1.47
N ASN A 34 -1.92 10.72 0.91
CA ASN A 34 -2.97 9.97 1.61
C ASN A 34 -2.52 8.54 1.93
N ASP A 35 -1.92 7.84 0.97
CA ASP A 35 -1.38 6.49 1.16
C ASP A 35 -0.29 6.48 2.23
N TRP A 36 0.65 7.44 2.17
CA TRP A 36 1.69 7.58 3.18
C TRP A 36 1.12 7.85 4.57
N SER A 37 0.16 8.76 4.66
CA SER A 37 -0.50 9.12 5.92
C SER A 37 -1.27 7.92 6.50
N TYR A 38 -1.96 7.15 5.66
CA TYR A 38 -2.65 5.91 6.04
C TYR A 38 -1.65 4.86 6.58
N ASN A 39 -0.57 4.61 5.85
CA ASN A 39 0.46 3.65 6.24
C ASN A 39 1.14 4.04 7.57
N THR A 40 1.39 5.33 7.79
CA THR A 40 1.97 5.83 9.04
C THR A 40 1.03 5.61 10.22
N ARG A 41 -0.28 5.85 10.06
CA ARG A 41 -1.27 5.57 11.11
C ARG A 41 -1.32 4.08 11.45
N ASN A 42 -1.32 3.21 10.44
CA ASN A 42 -1.33 1.76 10.64
C ASN A 42 -0.08 1.27 11.38
N LEU A 43 1.09 1.82 11.02
CA LEU A 43 2.34 1.52 11.72
C LEU A 43 2.25 1.89 13.21
N MET A 44 1.76 3.08 13.52
CA MET A 44 1.59 3.51 14.92
C MET A 44 0.59 2.63 15.68
N ALA A 45 -0.51 2.24 15.04
CA ALA A 45 -1.48 1.32 15.64
C ALA A 45 -0.85 -0.05 15.96
N LEU A 46 -0.06 -0.60 15.05
CA LEU A 46 0.64 -1.86 15.24
C LEU A 46 1.67 -1.78 16.37
N ILE A 47 2.43 -0.69 16.44
CA ILE A 47 3.40 -0.46 17.52
C ILE A 47 2.70 -0.41 18.88
N ASN A 48 1.59 0.33 18.98
CA ASN A 48 0.81 0.42 20.22
C ASN A 48 0.26 -0.94 20.65
N GLN A 49 -0.32 -1.69 19.71
CA GLN A 49 -0.84 -3.03 19.98
C GLN A 49 0.28 -3.97 20.45
N THR A 50 1.43 -3.95 19.77
CA THR A 50 2.57 -4.79 20.12
C THR A 50 3.11 -4.44 21.51
N THR A 51 3.24 -3.14 21.81
CA THR A 51 3.66 -2.66 23.14
C THR A 51 2.70 -3.11 24.22
N HIS A 52 1.39 -3.02 23.98
CA HIS A 52 0.38 -3.48 24.92
C HIS A 52 0.49 -5.00 25.17
N LEU A 53 0.70 -5.80 24.12
CA LEU A 53 0.88 -7.25 24.23
C LEU A 53 2.14 -7.61 25.02
N ILE A 54 3.28 -6.95 24.77
CA ILE A 54 4.52 -7.15 25.52
C ILE A 54 4.31 -6.86 27.00
N ASN A 55 3.64 -5.74 27.33
CA ASN A 55 3.36 -5.40 28.73
C ASN A 55 2.46 -6.44 29.40
N LYS A 56 1.42 -6.90 28.71
CA LYS A 56 0.55 -7.96 29.19
C LYS A 56 1.34 -9.26 29.44
N GLU A 57 2.22 -9.63 28.52
CA GLU A 57 3.05 -10.82 28.65
C GLU A 57 4.00 -10.73 29.86
N ARG A 58 4.64 -9.57 30.07
CA ARG A 58 5.50 -9.32 31.24
C ARG A 58 4.74 -9.45 32.56
N MET A 59 3.48 -8.99 32.61
CA MET A 59 2.64 -9.14 33.81
C MET A 59 2.29 -10.60 34.11
N ILE A 60 2.10 -11.43 33.09
CA ILE A 60 1.71 -12.84 33.25
C ILE A 60 2.92 -13.71 33.61
N HIS A 61 4.06 -13.49 32.95
CA HIS A 61 5.26 -14.33 33.12
C HIS A 61 6.20 -13.86 34.23
N GLY A 62 5.87 -12.75 34.90
CA GLY A 62 6.49 -12.32 36.15
C GLY A 62 8.01 -12.30 36.12
N VAL A 63 8.58 -11.23 35.57
CA VAL A 63 9.84 -10.69 36.12
C VAL A 63 9.46 -9.68 37.20
#